data_AF-A0A6M0HPQ2-F1
#
_entry.id   AF-A0A6M0HPQ2-F1
#
_cell.length_a   1.000
_cell.length_b   1.000
_cell.length_c   1.000
_cell.angle_alpha   90.00
_cell.angle_beta   90.00
_cell.angle_gamma   90.00
#
_symmetry.space_group_name_H-M   'P 1'
#
loop_
_entity.id
_entity.type
_entity.pdbx_description
1 polymer ?
#
loop_
_entity_poly.entity_id
_entity_poly.type
_entity_poly.pdbx_seq_one_letter_code
_entity_poly.pdbx_strand_id
1 'polypeptide(L)' 'MSLVFNEQTKLLATALNTAATSCFTVGIATPVAGYIYNVSNLQTTLSPWSLGLGVAGWLIAAIILHLLARRTLKELKP' A
#
# COMPACT_ATOMS: atom_id res chain seq x y z
N MET A 1 -26.87 -6.82 -18.02
CA MET A 1 -26.65 -5.86 -16.90
C MET A 1 -25.43 -6.21 -16.03
N SER A 2 -24.89 -7.44 -16.03
CA SER A 2 -23.69 -7.80 -15.25
C SER A 2 -22.38 -7.16 -15.75
N LEU A 3 -22.28 -6.81 -17.04
CA LEU A 3 -21.06 -6.23 -17.62
C LEU A 3 -20.63 -4.91 -16.95
N VAL A 4 -21.55 -3.95 -16.82
CA VAL A 4 -21.24 -2.65 -16.18
C VAL A 4 -20.85 -2.85 -14.71
N PHE A 5 -21.57 -3.72 -14.00
CA PHE A 5 -21.27 -4.07 -12.61
C PHE A 5 -19.87 -4.66 -12.48
N ASN A 6 -19.53 -5.66 -13.30
CA ASN A 6 -18.22 -6.33 -13.27
C ASN A 6 -17.09 -5.33 -13.59
N GLU A 7 -17.31 -4.41 -14.51
CA GLU A 7 -16.28 -3.41 -14.86
C GLU A 7 -16.06 -2.41 -13.71
N GLN A 8 -17.13 -1.97 -13.04
CA GLN A 8 -17.02 -1.16 -11.83
C GLN A 8 -16.28 -1.90 -10.71
N THR A 9 -16.59 -3.17 -10.50
CA THR A 9 -15.89 -4.02 -9.50
C THR A 9 -14.40 -4.14 -9.81
N LYS A 10 -14.01 -4.33 -11.08
CA LYS A 10 -12.60 -4.37 -11.49
C LYS A 10 -11.90 -3.03 -11.28
N LEU A 11 -12.53 -1.92 -11.65
CA LEU A 11 -11.96 -0.58 -11.43
C LEU A 11 -11.73 -0.33 -9.93
N LEU A 12 -12.67 -0.71 -9.08
CA LEU A 12 -12.52 -0.62 -7.63
C LEU A 12 -11.37 -1.50 -7.11
N ALA A 13 -11.32 -2.76 -7.54
CA ALA A 13 -10.24 -3.67 -7.17
C ALA A 13 -8.86 -3.12 -7.58
N THR A 14 -8.76 -2.57 -8.78
CA THR A 14 -7.54 -1.93 -9.29
C THR A 14 -7.18 -0.71 -8.44
N ALA A 15 -8.15 0.16 -8.12
CA ALA A 15 -7.89 1.34 -7.29
C ALA A 15 -7.36 0.96 -5.90
N LEU A 16 -7.97 -0.04 -5.26
CA LEU A 16 -7.51 -0.58 -3.96
C LEU A 16 -6.11 -1.17 -4.04
N ASN A 17 -5.81 -1.92 -5.11
CA ASN A 17 -4.48 -2.49 -5.31
C ASN A 17 -3.42 -1.42 -5.58
N THR A 18 -3.74 -0.40 -6.38
CA THR A 18 -2.85 0.76 -6.62
C THR A 18 -2.58 1.52 -5.33
N ALA A 19 -3.59 1.70 -4.47
CA ALA A 19 -3.40 2.29 -3.15
C ALA A 19 -2.46 1.43 -2.29
N ALA A 20 -2.63 0.10 -2.28
CA ALA A 20 -1.73 -0.82 -1.58
C ALA A 20 -0.27 -0.70 -2.06
N THR A 21 -0.04 -0.67 -3.38
CA THR A 21 1.30 -0.48 -3.97
C THR A 21 1.87 0.90 -3.64
N SER A 22 1.03 1.93 -3.57
CA SER A 22 1.44 3.28 -3.19
C SER A 22 1.85 3.36 -1.71
N CYS A 23 1.11 2.68 -0.81
CA CYS A 23 1.50 2.54 0.59
C CYS A 23 2.89 1.88 0.74
N PHE A 24 3.18 0.87 -0.06
CA PHE A 24 4.50 0.24 -0.06
C PHE A 24 5.58 1.18 -0.61
N THR A 25 5.38 1.75 -1.79
CA THR A 25 6.42 2.57 -2.45
C THR A 25 6.68 3.89 -1.70
N VAL A 26 5.63 4.65 -1.39
CA VAL A 26 5.74 5.96 -0.72
C VAL A 26 5.95 5.81 0.78
N GLY A 27 5.21 4.89 1.42
CA GLY A 27 5.22 4.73 2.88
C GLY A 27 6.38 3.88 3.42
N ILE A 28 6.99 3.03 2.58
CA ILE A 28 8.09 2.14 3.00
C ILE A 28 9.36 2.41 2.19
N ALA A 29 9.32 2.23 0.87
CA ALA A 29 10.55 2.26 0.07
C ALA A 29 11.25 3.64 0.14
N THR A 30 10.50 4.73 0.03
CA THR A 30 11.03 6.09 0.13
C THR A 30 11.71 6.39 1.48
N PRO A 31 11.06 6.24 2.64
CA PRO A 31 11.70 6.54 3.92
C PRO A 31 12.85 5.57 4.25
N VAL A 32 12.76 4.30 3.86
CA VAL A 32 13.86 3.33 4.05
C VAL A 32 15.07 3.74 3.21
N ALA A 33 14.88 4.09 1.93
CA ALA A 33 15.96 4.60 1.09
C ALA A 33 16.55 5.90 1.68
N GLY A 34 15.70 6.84 2.10
CA GLY A 34 16.11 8.08 2.75
C GLY A 34 16.97 7.83 4.00
N TYR A 35 16.61 6.84 4.81
CA TYR A 35 17.38 6.45 5.98
C TYR A 35 18.71 5.78 5.62
N ILE A 36 18.72 4.85 4.66
CA ILE A 36 19.93 4.15 4.21
C ILE A 36 20.96 5.14 3.63
N TYR A 37 20.51 6.06 2.79
CA TYR A 37 21.35 7.08 2.18
C TYR A 37 21.59 8.30 3.08
N ASN A 38 21.10 8.27 4.32
CA ASN A 38 21.18 9.35 5.31
C ASN A 38 20.76 10.73 4.73
N VAL A 39 19.74 10.73 3.88
CA VAL A 39 19.17 11.96 3.30
C VAL A 39 18.73 12.86 4.45
N SER A 40 19.08 14.14 4.41
CA SER A 40 18.72 15.12 5.45
C SER A 40 19.14 14.71 6.88
N ASN A 41 20.21 13.93 7.03
CA ASN A 41 20.68 13.41 8.33
C ASN A 41 19.62 12.58 9.09
N LEU A 42 18.76 11.85 8.37
CA LEU A 42 17.69 11.03 8.96
C LEU A 42 18.18 10.02 9.99
N GLN A 43 19.40 9.49 9.89
CA GLN A 43 19.93 8.54 10.88
C GLN A 43 20.13 9.16 12.26
N THR A 44 20.30 10.48 12.33
CA THR A 44 20.50 11.21 13.59
C THR A 44 19.20 11.76 14.17
N THR A 45 18.22 12.05 13.32
CA THR A 45 16.94 12.68 13.71
C THR A 45 15.82 11.66 13.89
N LEU A 46 15.90 10.52 13.22
CA LEU A 46 14.89 9.47 13.24
C LEU A 46 15.43 8.24 13.96
N SER A 47 14.77 7.84 15.05
CA SER A 47 15.09 6.58 15.72
C SER A 47 14.80 5.39 14.80
N PRO A 48 15.68 4.36 14.74
CA PRO A 48 15.42 3.12 14.00
C PRO A 48 14.10 2.46 14.40
N TRP A 49 13.69 2.59 15.67
CA TRP A 49 12.43 2.04 16.16
C TRP A 49 11.22 2.75 15.57
N SER A 50 11.26 4.08 15.49
CA SER A 50 10.21 4.89 14.87
C SER A 50 10.08 4.56 13.38
N LEU A 51 11.21 4.38 12.68
CA LEU A 51 11.22 3.93 11.29
C LEU A 51 10.59 2.54 11.16
N GLY A 52 11.02 1.58 12.00
CA GLY A 52 10.50 0.22 11.98
C GLY A 52 9.00 0.15 12.22
N LEU A 53 8.47 0.91 13.19
CA LEU A 53 7.04 1.02 13.45
C LEU A 53 6.27 1.65 12.28
N GLY A 54 6.83 2.71 11.68
CA GLY A 54 6.23 3.34 10.49
C GLY A 54 6.15 2.39 9.31
N VAL A 55 7.24 1.68 9.01
CA VAL A 55 7.29 0.66 7.96
C VAL A 55 6.29 -0.46 8.22
N ALA A 56 6.23 -0.98 9.45
CA ALA A 56 5.27 -2.02 9.82
C ALA A 56 3.82 -1.55 9.65
N GLY A 57 3.50 -0.32 10.08
CA GLY A 57 2.17 0.27 9.93
C GLY A 57 1.75 0.40 8.47
N TRP A 58 2.63 0.93 7.61
CA TRP A 58 2.37 1.02 6.17
C TRP A 58 2.26 -0.33 5.49
N LEU A 59 3.04 -1.32 5.94
CA LEU A 59 2.97 -2.68 5.39
C LEU A 59 1.64 -3.34 5.73
N ILE A 60 1.16 -3.20 6.97
CA ILE A 60 -0.16 -3.67 7.38
C ILE A 60 -1.26 -3.00 6.54
N ALA A 61 -1.19 -1.68 6.34
CA ALA A 61 -2.13 -0.95 5.50
C ALA A 61 -2.14 -1.47 4.05
N ALA A 62 -0.96 -1.67 3.46
CA ALA A 62 -0.81 -2.23 2.13
C ALA A 62 -1.41 -3.65 2.03
N ILE A 63 -1.16 -4.51 3.01
CA ILE A 63 -1.72 -5.88 3.05
C ILE A 63 -3.25 -5.83 3.13
N ILE A 64 -3.81 -5.00 4.02
CA ILE A 64 -5.27 -4.88 4.17
C ILE A 64 -5.90 -4.42 2.85
N LEU A 65 -5.37 -3.37 2.22
CA LEU A 65 -5.88 -2.86 0.95
C LEU A 65 -5.78 -3.90 -0.17
N HIS A 66 -4.67 -4.63 -0.25
CA HIS A 66 -4.51 -5.70 -1.23
C HIS A 66 -5.52 -6.84 -0.99
N LEU A 67 -5.76 -7.24 0.26
CA LEU A 67 -6.76 -8.25 0.59
C LEU A 67 -8.18 -7.77 0.26
N LEU A 68 -8.49 -6.48 0.47
CA LEU A 68 -9.75 -5.89 0.05
C LEU A 68 -9.90 -5.92 -1.47
N ALA A 69 -8.87 -5.57 -2.24
CA ALA A 69 -8.87 -5.71 -3.69
C ALA A 69 -9.19 -7.16 -4.13
N ARG A 70 -8.52 -8.16 -3.51
CA ARG A 70 -8.82 -9.58 -3.78
C ARG A 70 -10.23 -9.98 -3.40
N ARG A 71 -10.80 -9.42 -2.33
CA ARG A 71 -12.19 -9.66 -1.93
C ARG A 71 -13.17 -9.06 -2.93
N THR A 72 -12.95 -7.83 -3.39
CA THR A 72 -13.82 -7.19 -4.39
C THR A 72 -13.90 -7.99 -5.70
N LEU A 73 -12.78 -8.58 -6.15
CA LEU A 73 -12.78 -9.44 -7.35
C LEU A 73 -13.60 -10.74 -7.20
N LYS A 74 -13.91 -11.18 -5.97
CA LYS A 74 -14.77 -12.36 -5.75
C LYS A 74 -16.24 -12.07 -6.02
N GLU A 75 -16.63 -10.81 -6.17
CA GLU A 75 -18.02 -10.41 -6.42
C GLU A 75 -18.41 -10.43 -7.91
N LEU A 76 -17.46 -10.78 -8.80
CA LEU A 76 -17.73 -10.88 -10.24
C LEU A 76 -18.83 -11.88 -10.55
N LYS A 77 -19.77 -11.45 -11.39
CA LYS A 77 -20.92 -12.25 -11.83
C LYS A 77 -20.62 -12.91 -13.18
N PRO A 78 -21.15 -14.12 -13.44
CA PRO A 78 -21.05 -14.75 -14.75
C PRO A 78 -21.74 -13.93 -15.85
#